data_AF-A0A920MNG0-F1
#
_entry.id   AF-A0A920MNG0-F1
#
_cell.length_a   1.000
_cell.length_b   1.000
_cell.length_c   1.000
_cell.angle_alpha   90.00
_cell.angle_beta   90.00
_cell.angle_gamma   90.00
#
_symmetry.space_group_name_H-M   'P 1'
#
loop_
_entity.id
_entity.type
_entity.pdbx_description
1 polymer ?
#
loop_
_entity_poly.entity_id
_entity_poly.type
_entity_poly.pdbx_seq_one_letter_code
_entity_poly.pdbx_strand_id
1 'polypeptide(L)'
;MLSSQRNIKKYKAKHLQLKNLLDDCDKYAIFIEELNVNKGKVVTIRNEIQTLKDIVKELDYWSNVLNLKSDFDKQRLVELEIESLREEIQILYGSKEVLSHSINQNKKVNEKDRRLREISEIFGNKMDKLNHLGKLFDNYRSWLYEKHILPKLVRRANRFVSNVEPYLSLCYTIQEDGTFSFTAKNEKHEVSLEKASGFEYFILAMSLRLAFMTLTMGDKFGGQFFIDEGFTACDARHLNKIPNFLQSLLEMFDSIILVSHIEHIKDSVDNTIFIRNRSIQHGSTYSFKKPKIVRKKRVNS
;
A
#
# COMPACT_ATOMS: atom_id res chain seq x y z
N MET A 1 48.52 -77.71 147.57
CA MET A 1 47.43 -76.72 147.81
C MET A 1 47.80 -75.26 147.53
N LEU A 2 49.09 -74.85 147.53
CA LEU A 2 49.48 -73.46 147.19
C LEU A 2 49.60 -73.14 145.67
N SER A 3 49.57 -74.14 144.78
CA SER A 3 49.65 -73.95 143.32
C SER A 3 48.30 -73.70 142.62
N SER A 4 47.20 -74.20 143.18
CA SER A 4 45.87 -74.18 142.54
C SER A 4 45.15 -72.83 142.63
N GLN A 5 45.32 -72.10 143.74
CA GLN A 5 44.71 -70.77 143.94
C GLN A 5 45.33 -69.68 143.04
N ARG A 6 46.63 -69.80 142.70
CA ARG A 6 47.31 -68.90 141.74
C ARG A 6 46.75 -69.04 140.32
N ASN A 7 46.38 -70.25 139.91
CA ASN A 7 45.82 -70.49 138.59
C ASN A 7 44.40 -69.90 138.45
N ILE A 8 43.53 -70.05 139.45
CA ILE A 8 42.15 -69.54 139.40
C ILE A 8 42.13 -68.00 139.27
N LYS A 9 42.99 -67.29 140.01
CA LYS A 9 43.09 -65.82 139.92
C LYS A 9 43.58 -65.37 138.54
N LYS A 10 44.52 -66.11 137.95
CA LYS A 10 45.04 -65.87 136.59
C LYS A 10 43.97 -66.09 135.52
N TYR A 11 43.16 -67.15 135.63
CA TYR A 11 42.10 -67.44 134.67
C TYR A 11 40.91 -66.46 134.77
N LYS A 12 40.53 -66.00 135.96
CA LYS A 12 39.50 -64.95 136.12
C LYS A 12 39.92 -63.60 135.52
N ALA A 13 41.16 -63.17 135.76
CA ALA A 13 41.68 -61.94 135.16
C ALA A 13 41.72 -62.03 133.63
N LYS A 14 42.10 -63.19 133.09
CA LYS A 14 42.13 -63.44 131.64
C LYS A 14 40.73 -63.48 131.02
N HIS A 15 39.74 -64.04 131.72
CA HIS A 15 38.33 -64.01 131.27
C HIS A 15 37.77 -62.59 131.25
N LEU A 16 38.07 -61.75 132.25
CA LEU A 16 37.61 -60.36 132.26
C LEU A 16 38.23 -59.54 131.12
N GLN A 17 39.52 -59.75 130.84
CA GLN A 17 40.18 -59.16 129.66
C GLN A 17 39.56 -59.62 128.34
N LEU A 18 39.29 -60.92 128.20
CA LEU A 18 38.66 -61.45 126.97
C LEU A 18 37.25 -60.91 126.76
N LYS A 19 36.48 -60.72 127.84
CA LYS A 19 35.12 -60.15 127.74
C LYS A 19 35.14 -58.70 127.30
N ASN A 20 36.04 -57.88 127.84
CA ASN A 20 36.19 -56.48 127.41
C ASN A 20 36.66 -56.39 125.94
N LEU A 21 37.59 -57.27 125.53
CA LEU A 21 38.00 -57.37 124.12
C LEU A 21 36.85 -57.78 123.20
N LEU A 22 35.93 -58.63 123.66
CA LEU A 22 34.75 -59.02 122.90
C LEU A 22 33.77 -57.85 122.74
N ASP A 23 33.47 -57.13 123.83
CA ASP A 23 32.61 -55.94 123.80
C ASP A 23 33.21 -54.83 122.91
N ASP A 24 34.54 -54.67 122.89
CA ASP A 24 35.21 -53.74 122.00
C ASP A 24 35.13 -54.20 120.54
N CYS A 25 35.30 -55.50 120.25
CA CYS A 25 35.09 -56.05 118.92
C CYS A 25 33.67 -55.83 118.39
N ASP A 26 32.64 -56.01 119.22
CA ASP A 26 31.26 -55.77 118.83
C ASP A 26 31.00 -54.29 118.51
N LYS A 27 31.59 -53.37 119.28
CA LYS A 27 31.55 -51.92 118.94
C LYS A 27 32.26 -51.60 117.64
N TYR A 28 33.43 -52.20 117.39
CA TYR A 28 34.16 -52.00 116.13
C TYR A 28 33.39 -52.56 114.94
N ALA A 29 32.67 -53.68 115.11
CA ALA A 29 31.83 -54.24 114.05
C ALA A 29 30.70 -53.28 113.65
N ILE A 30 30.00 -52.68 114.63
CA ILE A 30 28.97 -51.66 114.38
C ILE A 30 29.57 -50.43 113.67
N PHE A 31 30.74 -49.98 114.10
CA PHE A 31 31.42 -48.83 113.49
C PHE A 31 31.85 -49.10 112.04
N ILE A 32 32.28 -50.33 111.73
CA ILE A 32 32.61 -50.76 110.35
C ILE A 32 31.34 -50.77 109.48
N GLU A 33 30.21 -51.18 110.03
CA GLU A 33 28.93 -51.20 109.32
C GLU A 33 28.47 -49.77 108.98
N GLU A 34 28.56 -48.84 109.94
CA GLU A 34 28.28 -47.41 109.70
C GLU A 34 29.23 -46.78 108.67
N LEU A 35 30.52 -47.12 108.72
CA LEU A 35 31.50 -46.67 107.72
C LEU A 35 31.16 -47.16 106.31
N ASN A 36 30.71 -48.41 106.17
CA ASN A 36 30.30 -48.96 104.88
C ASN A 36 29.03 -48.28 104.34
N VAL A 37 28.04 -48.02 105.19
CA VAL A 37 26.85 -47.24 104.82
C VAL A 37 27.23 -45.83 104.37
N ASN A 38 28.11 -45.14 105.10
CA ASN A 38 28.58 -43.81 104.73
C ASN A 38 29.41 -43.81 103.44
N LYS A 39 30.21 -44.84 103.20
CA LYS A 39 30.95 -45.03 101.94
C LYS A 39 30.00 -45.22 100.76
N GLY A 40 28.91 -45.98 100.94
CA GLY A 40 27.83 -46.10 99.96
C GLY A 40 27.21 -44.75 99.62
N LYS A 41 26.86 -43.95 100.64
CA LYS A 41 26.33 -42.58 100.46
C LYS A 41 27.31 -41.69 99.69
N VAL A 42 28.61 -41.76 99.97
CA VAL A 42 29.64 -40.97 99.26
C VAL A 42 29.71 -41.34 97.78
N VAL A 43 29.57 -42.62 97.43
CA VAL A 43 29.55 -43.05 96.02
C VAL A 43 28.31 -42.54 95.30
N THR A 44 27.14 -42.61 95.94
CA THR A 44 25.89 -42.07 95.38
C THR A 44 26.00 -40.56 95.13
N ILE A 45 26.46 -39.80 96.13
CA ILE A 45 26.69 -38.35 96.01
C ILE A 45 27.69 -38.03 94.90
N ARG A 46 28.74 -38.83 94.73
CA ARG A 46 29.72 -38.63 93.65
C ARG A 46 29.10 -38.81 92.27
N ASN A 47 28.24 -39.82 92.10
CA ASN A 47 27.54 -40.05 90.83
C ASN A 47 26.55 -38.92 90.55
N GLU A 48 25.84 -38.43 91.57
CA GLU A 48 24.96 -37.26 91.46
C GLU A 48 25.73 -35.98 91.10
N ILE A 49 26.93 -35.77 91.67
CA ILE A 49 27.80 -34.65 91.28
C ILE A 49 28.22 -34.77 89.82
N GLN A 50 28.49 -35.99 89.33
CA GLN A 50 28.88 -36.19 87.93
C GLN A 50 27.72 -35.92 86.97
N THR A 51 26.52 -36.41 87.27
CA THR A 51 25.33 -36.11 86.46
C THR A 51 25.01 -34.61 86.47
N LEU A 52 25.13 -33.94 87.61
CA LEU A 52 24.98 -32.48 87.70
C LEU A 52 26.01 -31.74 86.86
N LYS A 53 27.28 -32.18 86.83
CA LYS A 53 28.30 -31.58 85.96
C LYS A 53 27.97 -31.71 84.47
N ASP A 54 27.43 -32.84 84.05
CA ASP A 54 27.05 -33.07 82.66
C ASP A 54 25.81 -32.24 82.28
N ILE A 55 24.83 -32.11 83.19
CA ILE A 55 23.69 -31.20 83.03
C ILE A 55 24.15 -29.74 82.92
N VAL A 56 25.13 -29.31 83.73
CA VAL A 56 25.67 -27.95 83.65
C VAL A 56 26.34 -27.68 82.30
N LYS A 57 27.05 -28.65 81.72
CA LYS A 57 27.63 -28.52 80.37
C LYS A 57 26.56 -28.40 79.28
N GLU A 58 25.51 -29.21 79.35
CA GLU A 58 24.38 -29.10 78.42
C GLU A 58 23.67 -27.76 78.56
N LEU A 59 23.45 -27.28 79.78
CA LEU A 59 22.87 -25.96 80.04
C LEU A 59 23.73 -24.84 79.44
N ASP A 60 25.05 -24.93 79.57
CA ASP A 60 25.97 -23.95 79.01
C ASP A 60 25.94 -23.95 77.47
N TYR A 61 25.87 -25.14 76.85
CA TYR A 61 25.66 -25.28 75.41
C TYR A 61 24.34 -24.66 74.94
N TRP A 62 23.21 -25.03 75.56
CA TRP A 62 21.90 -24.52 75.17
C TRP A 62 21.73 -23.03 75.46
N SER A 63 22.38 -22.52 76.52
CA SER A 63 22.46 -21.08 76.82
C SER A 63 23.19 -20.31 75.70
N ASN A 64 24.31 -20.84 75.23
CA ASN A 64 25.04 -20.25 74.09
C ASN A 64 24.21 -20.28 72.79
N VAL A 65 23.51 -21.38 72.52
CA VAL A 65 22.60 -21.48 71.36
C VAL A 65 21.45 -20.47 71.48
N LEU A 66 20.87 -20.30 72.66
CA LEU A 66 19.79 -19.35 72.90
C LEU A 66 20.25 -17.90 72.70
N ASN A 67 21.47 -17.56 73.16
CA ASN A 67 22.06 -16.25 72.97
C ASN A 67 22.31 -15.93 71.49
N LEU A 68 22.75 -16.92 70.70
CA LEU A 68 23.02 -16.76 69.27
C LEU A 68 21.75 -16.82 68.39
N LYS A 69 20.64 -17.35 68.91
CA LYS A 69 19.41 -17.57 68.15
C LYS A 69 18.83 -16.28 67.58
N SER A 70 18.82 -15.21 68.36
CA SER A 70 18.30 -13.91 67.92
C SER A 70 19.07 -13.35 66.72
N ASP A 71 20.40 -13.47 66.74
CA ASP A 71 21.23 -12.95 65.66
C ASP A 71 21.15 -13.82 64.41
N PHE A 72 21.03 -15.15 64.57
CA PHE A 72 20.75 -16.06 63.47
C PHE A 72 19.40 -15.76 62.79
N ASP A 73 18.35 -15.49 63.57
CA ASP A 73 17.03 -15.16 63.02
C ASP A 73 17.04 -13.81 62.28
N LYS A 74 17.77 -12.81 62.79
CA LYS A 74 18.00 -11.54 62.06
C LYS A 74 18.76 -11.77 60.75
N GLN A 75 19.83 -12.56 60.77
CA GLN A 75 20.60 -12.87 59.58
C GLN A 75 19.72 -13.55 58.52
N ARG A 76 18.91 -14.52 58.92
CA ARG A 76 17.98 -15.21 58.03
C ARG A 76 16.95 -14.28 57.40
N LEU A 77 16.42 -13.31 58.16
CA LEU A 77 15.50 -12.30 57.61
C LEU A 77 16.18 -11.44 56.53
N VAL A 78 17.42 -11.01 56.80
CA VAL A 78 18.23 -10.25 55.83
C VAL A 78 18.54 -11.09 54.60
N GLU A 79 18.84 -12.38 54.76
CA GLU A 79 19.07 -13.30 53.63
C GLU A 79 17.83 -13.44 52.73
N LEU A 80 16.63 -13.58 53.32
CA LEU A 80 15.38 -13.63 52.57
C LEU A 80 15.10 -12.32 51.81
N GLU A 81 15.41 -11.18 52.43
CA GLU A 81 15.26 -9.86 51.79
C GLU A 81 16.27 -9.66 50.66
N ILE A 82 17.51 -10.11 50.82
CA ILE A 82 18.52 -10.13 49.75
C ILE A 82 18.04 -10.98 48.57
N GLU A 83 17.44 -12.14 48.85
CA GLU A 83 16.96 -13.05 47.81
C GLU A 83 15.79 -12.44 47.03
N SER A 84 14.83 -11.81 47.71
CA SER A 84 13.72 -11.12 47.04
C SER A 84 14.21 -9.93 46.19
N LEU A 85 15.15 -9.13 46.72
CA LEU A 85 15.74 -8.01 45.99
C LEU A 85 16.52 -8.48 44.74
N ARG A 86 17.16 -9.65 44.80
CA ARG A 86 17.85 -10.23 43.64
C ARG A 86 16.87 -10.63 42.54
N GLU A 87 15.74 -11.24 42.90
CA GLU A 87 14.68 -11.57 41.94
C GLU A 87 14.10 -10.31 41.27
N GLU A 88 13.83 -9.28 42.07
CA GLU A 88 13.28 -8.03 41.57
C GLU A 88 14.26 -7.33 40.60
N ILE A 89 15.55 -7.30 40.95
CA ILE A 89 16.61 -6.80 40.06
C ILE A 89 16.62 -7.56 38.74
N GLN A 90 16.49 -8.89 38.77
CA GLN A 90 16.50 -9.70 37.55
C GLN A 90 15.29 -9.41 36.64
N ILE A 91 14.11 -9.21 37.21
CA ILE A 91 12.90 -8.80 36.48
C ILE A 91 13.09 -7.42 35.85
N LEU A 92 13.66 -6.48 36.60
CA LEU A 92 13.93 -5.12 36.13
C LEU A 92 14.95 -5.11 34.98
N TYR A 93 16.00 -5.93 35.05
CA TYR A 93 16.97 -6.08 33.96
C TYR A 93 16.32 -6.63 32.68
N GLY A 94 15.50 -7.68 32.80
CA GLY A 94 14.77 -8.20 31.65
C GLY A 94 13.83 -7.16 31.02
N SER A 95 13.12 -6.40 31.85
CA SER A 95 12.22 -5.33 31.39
C SER A 95 12.99 -4.20 30.67
N LYS A 96 14.16 -3.82 31.19
CA LYS A 96 15.05 -2.84 30.56
C LYS A 96 15.50 -3.28 29.17
N GLU A 97 15.87 -4.54 28.99
CA GLU A 97 16.29 -5.05 27.69
C GLU A 97 15.15 -4.99 26.65
N VAL A 98 13.95 -5.44 27.03
CA VAL A 98 12.76 -5.37 26.17
C VAL A 98 12.45 -3.93 25.76
N LEU A 99 12.49 -2.99 26.71
CA LEU A 99 12.33 -1.56 26.45
C LEU A 99 13.41 -1.02 25.51
N SER A 100 14.67 -1.40 25.72
CA SER A 100 15.78 -0.97 24.86
C SER A 100 15.61 -1.44 23.40
N HIS A 101 15.13 -2.67 23.22
CA HIS A 101 14.86 -3.21 21.90
C HIS A 101 13.71 -2.46 21.22
N SER A 102 12.63 -2.21 21.96
CA SER A 102 11.45 -1.47 21.49
C SER A 102 11.81 -0.04 21.07
N ILE A 103 12.65 0.65 21.84
CA ILE A 103 13.17 1.98 21.50
C ILE A 103 13.96 1.94 20.20
N ASN A 104 14.83 0.94 20.02
CA ASN A 104 15.63 0.82 18.80
C ASN A 104 14.76 0.54 17.56
N GLN A 105 13.73 -0.30 17.69
CA GLN A 105 12.78 -0.52 16.60
C GLN A 105 12.01 0.76 16.24
N ASN A 106 11.51 1.50 17.23
CA ASN A 106 10.83 2.78 16.99
C ASN A 106 11.73 3.81 16.30
N LYS A 107 13.02 3.87 16.64
CA LYS A 107 13.98 4.74 15.93
C LYS A 107 14.07 4.39 14.45
N LYS A 108 14.16 3.10 14.10
CA LYS A 108 14.20 2.64 12.71
C LYS A 108 12.91 2.96 11.95
N VAL A 109 11.75 2.82 12.59
CA VAL A 109 10.44 3.18 12.01
C VAL A 109 10.38 4.69 11.74
N ASN A 110 10.73 5.51 12.73
CA ASN A 110 10.72 6.97 12.58
C ASN A 110 11.63 7.46 11.44
N GLU A 111 12.78 6.81 11.23
CA GLU A 111 13.67 7.15 10.12
C GLU A 111 13.04 6.82 8.76
N LYS A 112 12.38 5.67 8.64
CA LYS A 112 11.62 5.30 7.43
C LYS A 112 10.48 6.28 7.16
N ASP A 113 9.73 6.66 8.19
CA ASP A 113 8.63 7.63 8.07
C ASP A 113 9.13 9.01 7.63
N ARG A 114 10.33 9.42 8.09
CA ARG A 114 10.95 10.66 7.61
C ARG A 114 11.24 10.59 6.11
N ARG A 115 11.88 9.50 5.65
CA ARG A 115 12.18 9.29 4.21
C ARG A 115 10.91 9.22 3.37
N LEU A 116 9.85 8.57 3.84
CA LEU A 116 8.57 8.52 3.13
C LEU A 116 7.93 9.90 2.99
N ARG A 117 8.00 10.75 4.02
CA ARG A 117 7.52 12.14 3.94
C ARG A 117 8.29 12.96 2.92
N GLU A 118 9.62 12.88 2.94
CA GLU A 118 10.49 13.55 1.96
C GLU A 118 10.14 13.12 0.51
N ILE A 119 9.95 11.81 0.28
CA ILE A 119 9.55 11.27 -1.03
C ILE A 119 8.16 11.78 -1.43
N SER A 120 7.19 11.72 -0.52
CA SER A 120 5.81 12.17 -0.78
C SER A 120 5.76 13.64 -1.18
N GLU A 121 6.54 14.49 -0.51
CA GLU A 121 6.64 15.92 -0.82
C GLU A 121 7.23 16.16 -2.23
N ILE A 122 8.29 15.42 -2.59
CA ILE A 122 8.87 15.48 -3.95
C ILE A 122 7.84 15.05 -5.00
N PHE A 123 7.09 13.97 -4.75
CA PHE A 123 6.06 13.50 -5.66
C PHE A 123 4.89 14.48 -5.79
N GLY A 124 4.44 15.07 -4.68
CA GLY A 124 3.41 16.12 -4.68
C GLY A 124 3.81 17.31 -5.56
N ASN A 125 5.02 17.82 -5.35
CA ASN A 125 5.57 18.93 -6.15
C ASN A 125 5.67 18.59 -7.66
N LYS A 126 6.00 17.34 -8.01
CA LYS A 126 6.01 16.89 -9.41
C LYS A 126 4.59 16.80 -9.98
N MET A 127 3.65 16.29 -9.21
CA MET A 127 2.26 16.16 -9.62
C MET A 127 1.62 17.53 -9.87
N ASP A 128 1.91 18.52 -9.03
CA ASP A 128 1.42 19.89 -9.22
C ASP A 128 1.94 20.52 -10.51
N LYS A 129 3.23 20.29 -10.84
CA LYS A 129 3.81 20.73 -12.12
C LYS A 129 3.15 20.06 -13.32
N LEU A 130 2.89 18.75 -13.23
CA LEU A 130 2.19 18.02 -14.29
C LEU A 130 0.76 18.52 -14.47
N ASN A 131 0.03 18.76 -13.38
CA ASN A 131 -1.31 19.34 -13.41
C ASN A 131 -1.30 20.74 -14.04
N HIS A 132 -0.29 21.56 -13.72
CA HIS A 132 -0.13 22.88 -14.33
C HIS A 132 0.15 22.78 -15.84
N LEU A 133 1.04 21.88 -16.26
CA LEU A 133 1.32 21.61 -17.67
C LEU A 133 0.07 21.10 -18.41
N GLY A 134 -0.72 20.23 -17.78
CA GLY A 134 -1.99 19.77 -18.34
C GLY A 134 -2.95 20.93 -18.62
N LYS A 135 -3.14 21.83 -17.64
CA LYS A 135 -3.97 23.03 -17.81
C LYS A 135 -3.44 23.95 -18.91
N LEU A 136 -2.13 24.15 -18.99
CA LEU A 136 -1.52 24.96 -20.05
C LEU A 136 -1.77 24.34 -21.43
N PHE A 137 -1.66 23.02 -21.55
CA PHE A 137 -1.90 22.32 -22.80
C PHE A 137 -3.37 22.38 -23.22
N ASP A 138 -4.31 22.22 -22.28
CA ASP A 138 -5.74 22.37 -22.56
C ASP A 138 -6.10 23.78 -23.02
N ASN A 139 -5.55 24.80 -22.35
CA ASN A 139 -5.73 26.20 -22.76
C ASN A 139 -5.15 26.46 -24.15
N TYR A 140 -3.96 25.93 -24.43
CA TYR A 140 -3.34 26.03 -25.75
C TYR A 140 -4.19 25.35 -26.82
N ARG A 141 -4.70 24.15 -26.55
CA ARG A 141 -5.59 23.42 -27.46
C ARG A 141 -6.84 24.23 -27.77
N SER A 142 -7.54 24.73 -26.75
CA SER A 142 -8.74 25.55 -26.93
C SER A 142 -8.46 26.79 -27.78
N TRP A 143 -7.38 27.52 -27.45
CA TRP A 143 -6.94 28.68 -28.22
C TRP A 143 -6.61 28.33 -29.68
N LEU A 144 -5.90 27.22 -29.92
CA LEU A 144 -5.51 26.78 -31.25
C LEU A 144 -6.73 26.48 -32.13
N TYR A 145 -7.71 25.75 -31.59
CA TYR A 145 -8.92 25.41 -32.32
C TYR A 145 -9.79 26.64 -32.59
N GLU A 146 -10.02 27.46 -31.56
CA GLU A 146 -10.88 28.64 -31.64
C GLU A 146 -10.30 29.73 -32.54
N LYS A 147 -9.00 30.03 -32.43
CA LYS A 147 -8.38 31.16 -33.14
C LYS A 147 -7.77 30.79 -34.49
N HIS A 148 -7.39 29.53 -34.70
CA HIS A 148 -6.64 29.14 -35.89
C HIS A 148 -7.29 28.03 -36.71
N ILE A 149 -7.63 26.89 -36.13
CA ILE A 149 -8.07 25.72 -36.92
C ILE A 149 -9.48 25.94 -37.48
N LEU A 150 -10.48 26.11 -36.60
CA LEU A 150 -11.89 26.18 -37.02
C LEU A 150 -12.18 27.39 -37.92
N PRO A 151 -11.69 28.62 -37.63
CA PRO A 151 -11.91 29.75 -38.53
C PRO A 151 -11.31 29.54 -39.93
N LYS A 152 -10.09 28.98 -40.01
CA LYS A 152 -9.44 28.73 -41.31
C LYS A 152 -10.15 27.65 -42.10
N LEU A 153 -10.54 26.57 -41.42
CA LEU A 153 -11.25 25.43 -42.00
C LEU A 153 -12.62 25.84 -42.56
N VAL A 154 -13.44 26.50 -41.73
CA VAL A 154 -14.78 26.94 -42.15
C VAL A 154 -14.71 27.98 -43.25
N ARG A 155 -13.78 28.94 -43.17
CA ARG A 155 -13.56 29.92 -44.25
C ARG A 155 -13.16 29.24 -45.57
N ARG A 156 -12.28 28.23 -45.53
CA ARG A 156 -11.88 27.46 -46.72
C ARG A 156 -13.06 26.64 -47.27
N ALA A 157 -13.83 26.00 -46.41
CA ALA A 157 -15.02 25.24 -46.81
C ALA A 157 -16.05 26.15 -47.47
N ASN A 158 -16.37 27.28 -46.85
CA ASN A 158 -17.38 28.21 -47.37
C ASN A 158 -17.01 28.84 -48.72
N ARG A 159 -15.72 28.93 -49.06
CA ARG A 159 -15.27 29.32 -50.42
C ARG A 159 -15.75 28.34 -51.49
N PHE A 160 -15.77 27.04 -51.18
CA PHE A 160 -16.29 26.01 -52.09
C PHE A 160 -17.82 25.99 -52.08
N VAL A 161 -18.43 26.11 -50.91
CA VAL A 161 -19.90 26.14 -50.77
C VAL A 161 -20.49 27.30 -51.58
N SER A 162 -19.93 28.51 -51.45
CA SER A 162 -20.46 29.71 -52.13
C SER A 162 -20.42 29.63 -53.66
N ASN A 163 -19.52 28.82 -54.23
CA ASN A 163 -19.45 28.62 -55.67
C ASN A 163 -20.62 27.78 -56.20
N VAL A 164 -21.24 26.96 -55.34
CA VAL A 164 -22.36 26.09 -55.69
C VAL A 164 -23.68 26.66 -55.19
N GLU A 165 -23.74 27.04 -53.92
CA GLU A 165 -24.92 27.56 -53.26
C GLU A 165 -24.58 28.81 -52.44
N PRO A 166 -24.74 30.01 -53.02
CA PRO A 166 -24.35 31.28 -52.38
C PRO A 166 -25.07 31.56 -51.06
N TYR A 167 -26.26 30.98 -50.87
CA TYR A 167 -27.10 31.18 -49.70
C TYR A 167 -26.86 30.13 -48.61
N LEU A 168 -25.94 29.19 -48.81
CA LEU A 168 -25.59 28.16 -47.85
C LEU A 168 -24.20 28.44 -47.25
N SER A 169 -24.06 28.21 -45.95
CA SER A 169 -22.79 28.34 -45.25
C SER A 169 -22.65 27.26 -44.18
N LEU A 170 -21.41 26.77 -44.03
CA LEU A 170 -20.97 25.97 -42.91
C LEU A 170 -20.66 26.91 -41.74
N CYS A 171 -21.26 26.63 -40.59
CA CYS A 171 -20.98 27.31 -39.32
C CYS A 171 -20.49 26.28 -38.29
N TYR A 172 -19.96 26.76 -37.17
CA TYR A 172 -19.54 25.90 -36.07
C TYR A 172 -19.85 26.57 -34.72
N THR A 173 -20.09 25.73 -33.73
CA THR A 173 -20.28 26.14 -32.34
C THR A 173 -19.31 25.36 -31.46
N ILE A 174 -18.65 26.04 -30.54
CA ILE A 174 -17.80 25.42 -29.52
C ILE A 174 -18.63 25.34 -28.23
N GLN A 175 -18.71 24.14 -27.66
CA GLN A 175 -19.42 23.85 -26.42
C GLN A 175 -18.53 24.17 -25.20
N GLU A 176 -19.13 24.25 -24.02
CA GLU A 176 -18.42 24.56 -22.77
C GLU A 176 -17.35 23.53 -22.42
N ASP A 177 -17.52 22.27 -22.83
CA ASP A 177 -16.55 21.19 -22.64
C ASP A 177 -15.37 21.23 -23.65
N GLY A 178 -15.36 22.22 -24.55
CA GLY A 178 -14.35 22.39 -25.59
C GLY A 178 -14.52 21.47 -26.80
N THR A 179 -15.63 20.71 -26.88
CA THR A 179 -16.03 20.03 -28.12
C THR A 179 -16.63 21.04 -29.09
N PHE A 180 -16.67 20.71 -30.39
CA PHE A 180 -17.31 21.57 -31.38
C PHE A 180 -18.21 20.76 -32.30
N SER A 181 -19.24 21.42 -32.82
CA SER A 181 -20.17 20.85 -33.80
C SER A 181 -20.29 21.79 -34.99
N PHE A 182 -20.54 21.21 -36.16
CA PHE A 182 -20.82 21.97 -37.38
C PHE A 182 -22.33 22.09 -37.61
N THR A 183 -22.73 23.21 -38.18
CA THR A 183 -24.12 23.55 -38.51
C THR A 183 -24.20 24.01 -39.96
N ALA A 184 -25.35 23.76 -40.59
CA ALA A 184 -25.73 24.30 -41.89
C ALA A 184 -26.56 25.55 -41.67
N LYS A 185 -26.13 26.68 -42.23
CA LYS A 185 -26.83 27.95 -42.15
C LYS A 185 -27.25 28.42 -43.53
N ASN A 186 -28.54 28.68 -43.69
CA ASN A 186 -29.09 29.39 -44.85
C ASN A 186 -29.72 30.74 -44.42
N GLU A 187 -30.37 31.44 -45.34
CA GLU A 187 -30.98 32.75 -45.06
C GLU A 187 -32.05 32.73 -43.95
N LYS A 188 -32.69 31.58 -43.72
CA LYS A 188 -33.85 31.47 -42.82
C LYS A 188 -33.52 30.80 -41.50
N HIS A 189 -32.70 29.77 -41.53
CA HIS A 189 -32.45 28.90 -40.38
C HIS A 189 -30.99 28.43 -40.33
N GLU A 190 -30.55 28.15 -39.11
CA GLU A 190 -29.32 27.41 -38.84
C GLU A 190 -29.71 26.09 -38.17
N VAL A 191 -29.32 24.98 -38.80
CA VAL A 191 -29.69 23.63 -38.38
C VAL A 191 -28.44 22.76 -38.24
N SER A 192 -28.54 21.67 -37.47
CA SER A 192 -27.47 20.68 -37.43
C SER A 192 -27.33 19.99 -38.78
N LEU A 193 -26.12 19.50 -39.12
CA LEU A 193 -25.86 18.90 -40.44
C LEU A 193 -26.79 17.71 -40.73
N GLU A 194 -27.23 16.98 -39.70
CA GLU A 194 -28.14 15.83 -39.85
C GLU A 194 -29.55 16.25 -40.26
N LYS A 195 -29.90 17.53 -40.09
CA LYS A 195 -31.20 18.10 -40.48
C LYS A 195 -31.14 18.91 -41.78
N ALA A 196 -29.96 19.04 -42.38
CA ALA A 196 -29.82 19.67 -43.69
C ALA A 196 -30.48 18.80 -44.77
N SER A 197 -30.91 19.41 -45.88
CA SER A 197 -31.36 18.62 -47.04
C SER A 197 -30.21 17.77 -47.58
N GLY A 198 -30.54 16.69 -48.30
CA GLY A 198 -29.52 15.80 -48.86
C GLY A 198 -28.50 16.52 -49.76
N PHE A 199 -28.96 17.51 -50.53
CA PHE A 199 -28.08 18.37 -51.34
C PHE A 199 -27.18 19.25 -50.47
N GLU A 200 -27.73 19.98 -49.50
CA GLU A 200 -26.96 20.86 -48.62
C GLU A 200 -25.90 20.07 -47.83
N TYR A 201 -26.29 18.92 -47.26
CA TYR A 201 -25.37 18.03 -46.56
C TYR A 201 -24.23 17.57 -47.47
N PHE A 202 -24.55 17.13 -48.69
CA PHE A 202 -23.54 16.68 -49.65
C PHE A 202 -22.53 17.80 -49.97
N ILE A 203 -23.01 19.00 -50.32
CA ILE A 203 -22.13 20.13 -50.66
C ILE A 203 -21.29 20.57 -49.46
N LEU A 204 -21.87 20.66 -48.26
CA LEU A 204 -21.14 21.03 -47.04
C LEU A 204 -20.07 19.99 -46.69
N ALA A 205 -20.43 18.71 -46.71
CA ALA A 205 -19.51 17.63 -46.39
C ALA A 205 -18.39 17.50 -47.45
N MET A 206 -18.71 17.69 -48.73
CA MET A 206 -17.72 17.71 -49.81
C MET A 206 -16.77 18.89 -49.65
N SER A 207 -17.32 20.10 -49.45
CA SER A 207 -16.55 21.33 -49.26
C SER A 207 -15.65 21.27 -48.03
N LEU A 208 -16.11 20.64 -46.94
CA LEU A 208 -15.30 20.41 -45.75
C LEU A 208 -14.11 19.48 -46.02
N ARG A 209 -14.31 18.39 -46.77
CA ARG A 209 -13.22 17.49 -47.19
C ARG A 209 -12.20 18.21 -48.05
N LEU A 210 -12.65 18.98 -49.03
CA LEU A 210 -11.77 19.80 -49.88
C LEU A 210 -11.03 20.87 -49.04
N ALA A 211 -11.69 21.49 -48.07
CA ALA A 211 -11.06 22.44 -47.16
C ALA A 211 -9.93 21.78 -46.34
N PHE A 212 -10.16 20.58 -45.80
CA PHE A 212 -9.13 19.81 -45.12
C PHE A 212 -7.95 19.52 -46.04
N MET A 213 -8.22 19.01 -47.25
CA MET A 213 -7.17 18.75 -48.22
C MET A 213 -6.38 20.01 -48.55
N THR A 214 -7.03 21.16 -48.77
CA THR A 214 -6.31 22.41 -49.08
C THR A 214 -5.46 22.95 -47.93
N LEU A 215 -5.82 22.64 -46.69
CA LEU A 215 -5.06 23.04 -45.52
C LEU A 215 -3.81 22.16 -45.33
N THR A 216 -3.87 20.89 -45.73
CA THR A 216 -2.76 19.94 -45.56
C THR A 216 -1.84 19.85 -46.78
N MET A 217 -2.39 19.97 -47.99
CA MET A 217 -1.68 19.72 -49.26
C MET A 217 -1.56 20.96 -50.15
N GLY A 218 -2.14 22.11 -49.78
CA GLY A 218 -2.16 23.33 -50.59
C GLY A 218 -3.33 23.37 -51.58
N ASP A 219 -3.42 24.42 -52.40
CA ASP A 219 -4.59 24.64 -53.27
C ASP A 219 -4.60 23.79 -54.56
N LYS A 220 -3.50 23.09 -54.88
CA LYS A 220 -3.38 22.18 -56.03
C LYS A 220 -3.00 20.78 -55.58
N PHE A 221 -3.87 19.81 -55.83
CA PHE A 221 -3.65 18.41 -55.46
C PHE A 221 -3.08 17.59 -56.61
N GLY A 222 -3.49 17.89 -57.85
CA GLY A 222 -3.25 17.03 -59.01
C GLY A 222 -4.03 15.71 -58.91
N GLY A 223 -3.69 14.74 -59.76
CA GLY A 223 -4.28 13.41 -59.74
C GLY A 223 -5.75 13.37 -60.17
N GLN A 224 -6.46 12.33 -59.72
CA GLN A 224 -7.86 12.07 -60.10
C GLN A 224 -8.78 12.17 -58.89
N PHE A 225 -9.89 12.89 -59.03
CA PHE A 225 -10.93 12.96 -58.01
C PHE A 225 -12.12 12.06 -58.37
N PHE A 226 -12.51 11.16 -57.47
CA PHE A 226 -13.59 10.21 -57.71
C PHE A 226 -14.85 10.64 -56.96
N ILE A 227 -15.96 10.75 -57.67
CA ILE A 227 -17.29 11.03 -57.10
C ILE A 227 -18.21 9.88 -57.47
N ASP A 228 -18.79 9.22 -56.46
CA ASP A 228 -19.76 8.15 -56.63
C ASP A 228 -21.15 8.62 -56.19
N GLU A 229 -22.09 8.71 -57.13
CA GLU A 229 -23.51 9.02 -56.91
C GLU A 229 -23.83 10.27 -56.09
N GLY A 230 -22.92 11.26 -56.11
CA GLY A 230 -22.98 12.41 -55.21
C GLY A 230 -24.14 13.39 -55.44
N PHE A 231 -24.71 13.43 -56.64
CA PHE A 231 -25.66 14.47 -57.04
C PHE A 231 -27.13 14.02 -57.06
N THR A 232 -27.43 12.84 -56.53
CA THR A 232 -28.76 12.21 -56.55
C THR A 232 -29.82 12.97 -55.76
N ALA A 233 -29.39 13.71 -54.74
CA ALA A 233 -30.26 14.56 -53.93
C ALA A 233 -30.51 15.96 -54.54
N CYS A 234 -29.94 16.27 -55.72
CA CYS A 234 -30.13 17.55 -56.38
C CYS A 234 -31.47 17.62 -57.11
N ASP A 235 -32.22 18.70 -56.93
CA ASP A 235 -33.33 19.04 -57.82
C ASP A 235 -32.82 19.61 -59.16
N ALA A 236 -33.73 19.82 -60.12
CA ALA A 236 -33.38 20.37 -61.42
C ALA A 236 -32.69 21.74 -61.36
N ARG A 237 -32.94 22.56 -60.33
CA ARG A 237 -32.31 23.88 -60.18
C ARG A 237 -30.85 23.73 -59.76
N HIS A 238 -30.57 22.84 -58.81
CA HIS A 238 -29.21 22.59 -58.32
C HIS A 238 -28.39 21.77 -59.33
N LEU A 239 -29.01 20.86 -60.09
CA LEU A 239 -28.34 20.12 -61.17
C LEU A 239 -27.70 21.06 -62.22
N ASN A 240 -28.32 22.21 -62.51
CA ASN A 240 -27.77 23.20 -63.42
C ASN A 240 -26.49 23.90 -62.90
N LYS A 241 -26.21 23.82 -61.59
CA LYS A 241 -25.03 24.43 -60.96
C LYS A 241 -23.83 23.47 -60.89
N ILE A 242 -24.06 22.16 -61.05
CA ILE A 242 -23.03 21.12 -61.02
C ILE A 242 -21.90 21.33 -62.04
N PRO A 243 -22.14 21.75 -63.30
CA PRO A 243 -21.06 21.92 -64.27
C PRO A 243 -20.01 22.91 -63.77
N ASN A 244 -20.46 24.06 -63.24
CA ASN A 244 -19.57 25.09 -62.69
C ASN A 244 -18.82 24.57 -61.47
N PHE A 245 -19.48 23.77 -60.63
CA PHE A 245 -18.83 23.12 -59.49
C PHE A 245 -17.72 22.16 -59.93
N LEU A 246 -18.01 21.25 -60.85
CA LEU A 246 -17.02 20.30 -61.39
C LEU A 246 -15.85 21.05 -62.05
N GLN A 247 -16.13 22.13 -62.78
CA GLN A 247 -15.10 22.98 -63.36
C GLN A 247 -14.19 23.61 -62.30
N SER A 248 -14.76 24.05 -61.17
CA SER A 248 -13.96 24.58 -60.05
C SER A 248 -13.07 23.52 -59.41
N LEU A 249 -13.50 22.26 -59.37
CA LEU A 249 -12.68 21.15 -58.86
C LEU A 249 -11.52 20.82 -59.81
N LEU A 250 -11.68 21.02 -61.12
CA LEU A 250 -10.61 20.86 -62.10
C LEU A 250 -9.50 21.91 -61.97
N GLU A 251 -9.70 23.00 -61.22
CA GLU A 251 -8.59 23.90 -60.85
C GLU A 251 -7.63 23.26 -59.84
N MET A 252 -8.11 22.22 -59.14
CA MET A 252 -7.42 21.56 -58.02
C MET A 252 -6.90 20.16 -58.39
N PHE A 253 -7.61 19.44 -59.25
CA PHE A 253 -7.30 18.06 -59.68
C PHE A 253 -7.05 18.01 -61.18
N ASP A 254 -6.21 17.06 -61.64
CA ASP A 254 -5.90 16.92 -63.07
C ASP A 254 -7.10 16.35 -63.85
N SER A 255 -7.96 15.55 -63.19
CA SER A 255 -9.20 15.03 -63.77
C SER A 255 -10.20 14.60 -62.69
N ILE A 256 -11.47 14.49 -63.08
CA ILE A 256 -12.57 14.03 -62.22
C ILE A 256 -13.23 12.83 -62.88
N ILE A 257 -13.44 11.76 -62.11
CA ILE A 257 -14.19 10.58 -62.50
C ILE A 257 -15.50 10.59 -61.71
N LEU A 258 -16.61 10.76 -62.42
CA LEU A 258 -17.95 10.78 -61.86
C LEU A 258 -18.71 9.51 -62.27
N VAL A 259 -19.21 8.78 -61.27
CA VAL A 259 -20.18 7.70 -61.45
C VAL A 259 -21.55 8.26 -61.08
N SER A 260 -22.49 8.24 -62.03
CA SER A 260 -23.86 8.67 -61.77
C SER A 260 -24.85 8.05 -62.74
N HIS A 261 -26.05 7.73 -62.24
CA HIS A 261 -27.19 7.38 -63.07
C HIS A 261 -27.98 8.59 -63.58
N ILE A 262 -27.64 9.82 -63.17
CA ILE A 262 -28.38 11.03 -63.53
C ILE A 262 -28.04 11.44 -64.96
N GLU A 263 -29.03 11.41 -65.85
CA GLU A 263 -28.82 11.75 -67.26
C GLU A 263 -28.41 13.20 -67.49
N HIS A 264 -28.92 14.12 -66.67
CA HIS A 264 -28.68 15.56 -66.79
C HIS A 264 -27.19 15.94 -66.64
N ILE A 265 -26.40 15.10 -65.96
CA ILE A 265 -24.96 15.35 -65.77
C ILE A 265 -24.16 14.93 -67.02
N LYS A 266 -24.72 14.06 -67.88
CA LYS A 266 -24.03 13.57 -69.09
C LYS A 266 -23.65 14.69 -70.05
N ASP A 267 -24.44 15.75 -70.11
CA ASP A 267 -24.16 16.91 -70.97
C ASP A 267 -23.10 17.85 -70.39
N SER A 268 -22.67 17.60 -69.15
CA SER A 268 -21.74 18.43 -68.38
C SER A 268 -20.34 17.82 -68.25
N VAL A 269 -20.08 16.69 -68.91
CA VAL A 269 -18.80 15.95 -68.84
C VAL A 269 -18.18 15.77 -70.23
N ASP A 270 -16.86 15.76 -70.30
CA ASP A 270 -16.13 15.66 -71.58
C ASP A 270 -16.23 14.26 -72.22
N ASN A 271 -16.14 13.22 -71.39
CA ASN A 271 -16.14 11.82 -71.81
C ASN A 271 -17.17 11.03 -70.99
N THR A 272 -17.81 10.04 -71.61
CA THR A 272 -18.80 9.18 -70.94
C THR A 272 -18.56 7.72 -71.25
N ILE A 273 -18.50 6.90 -70.19
CA ILE A 273 -18.44 5.44 -70.27
C ILE A 273 -19.82 4.91 -69.88
N PHE A 274 -20.48 4.19 -70.81
CA PHE A 274 -21.77 3.56 -70.54
C PHE A 274 -21.57 2.12 -70.09
N ILE A 275 -22.05 1.80 -68.89
CA ILE A 275 -22.10 0.43 -68.35
C ILE A 275 -23.48 -0.15 -68.67
N ARG A 276 -23.50 -1.30 -69.36
CA ARG A 276 -24.72 -2.03 -69.68
C ARG A 276 -24.68 -3.41 -69.02
N ASN A 277 -25.71 -3.72 -68.24
CA ASN A 277 -25.88 -5.04 -67.65
C ASN A 277 -26.37 -6.00 -68.75
N ARG A 278 -25.64 -7.09 -69.02
CA ARG A 278 -26.20 -8.24 -69.74
C ARG A 278 -26.75 -9.21 -68.70
N SER A 279 -27.67 -10.09 -69.10
CA SER A 279 -28.34 -11.05 -68.21
C SER A 279 -27.36 -11.75 -67.25
N ILE A 280 -27.88 -12.16 -66.08
CA ILE A 280 -27.17 -12.64 -64.87
C ILE A 280 -26.04 -13.67 -65.16
N GLN A 281 -26.06 -14.36 -66.30
CA GLN A 281 -25.07 -15.35 -66.70
C GLN A 281 -23.80 -14.81 -67.40
N HIS A 282 -23.73 -13.53 -67.81
CA HIS A 282 -22.66 -13.03 -68.71
C HIS A 282 -21.96 -11.72 -68.28
N GLY A 283 -22.22 -11.19 -67.08
CA GLY A 283 -21.54 -10.00 -66.54
C GLY A 283 -21.89 -8.67 -67.22
N SER A 284 -21.26 -7.58 -66.75
CA SER A 284 -21.46 -6.22 -67.28
C SER A 284 -20.51 -5.92 -68.45
N THR A 285 -20.98 -5.18 -69.45
CA THR A 285 -20.16 -4.70 -70.58
C THR A 285 -20.08 -3.17 -70.58
N TYR A 286 -18.95 -2.59 -70.99
CA TYR A 286 -18.77 -1.15 -71.10
C TYR A 286 -18.64 -0.71 -72.56
N SER A 287 -19.09 0.51 -72.87
CA SER A 287 -18.93 1.14 -74.18
C SER A 287 -18.50 2.59 -74.02
N PHE A 288 -17.55 3.03 -74.86
CA PHE A 288 -17.00 4.38 -74.84
C PHE A 288 -17.67 5.24 -75.92
N LYS A 289 -18.26 6.38 -75.53
CA LYS A 289 -18.74 7.36 -76.51
C LYS A 289 -17.61 8.35 -76.80
N LYS A 290 -17.17 8.42 -78.07
CA LYS A 290 -16.09 9.34 -78.49
C LYS A 290 -16.43 10.79 -78.11
N PRO A 291 -15.45 11.61 -77.67
CA PRO A 291 -15.69 12.99 -77.25
C PRO A 291 -16.29 13.84 -78.37
N LYS A 292 -17.16 14.79 -78.00
CA LYS A 292 -17.63 15.84 -78.92
C LYS A 292 -16.46 16.81 -79.19
N ILE A 293 -15.75 16.61 -80.30
CA ILE A 293 -14.70 17.54 -80.74
C ILE A 293 -15.38 18.81 -81.31
N VAL A 294 -15.54 19.85 -80.49
CA VAL A 294 -15.95 21.17 -80.97
C VAL A 294 -14.70 21.94 -81.41
N ARG A 295 -14.38 21.90 -82.71
CA ARG A 295 -13.33 22.74 -83.29
C ARG A 295 -13.81 24.19 -83.33
N LYS A 296 -13.37 25.04 -82.38
CA LYS A 296 -13.48 26.50 -82.54
C LYS A 296 -12.60 26.90 -83.73
N LYS A 297 -13.23 27.36 -84.83
CA LYS A 297 -12.51 28.05 -85.92
C LYS A 297 -11.82 29.28 -85.31
N ARG A 298 -10.49 29.37 -85.44
CA ARG A 298 -9.79 30.63 -85.24
C ARG A 298 -10.39 31.65 -86.21
N VAL A 299 -10.95 32.73 -85.68
CA VAL A 299 -11.19 33.94 -86.45
C VAL A 299 -9.82 34.57 -86.65
N ASN A 300 -9.36 34.62 -87.90
CA ASN A 300 -8.12 35.29 -88.24
C ASN A 300 -8.31 36.79 -87.99
N SER A 301 -7.48 37.35 -87.10
CA SER A 301 -7.18 38.78 -87.02
C SER A 301 -6.34 39.22 -88.21
#